data_AF-A0A848ZHU5-F1
#
_entry.id   AF-A0A848ZHU5-F1
#
_cell.length_a   1.000
_cell.length_b   1.000
_cell.length_c   1.000
_cell.angle_alpha   90.00
_cell.angle_beta   90.00
_cell.angle_gamma   90.00
#
_symmetry.space_group_name_H-M   'P 1'
#
loop_
_entity.id
_entity.type
_entity.pdbx_description
1 polymer ?
#
loop_
_entity_poly.entity_id
_entity_poly.type
_entity_poly.pdbx_seq_one_letter_code
_entity_poly.pdbx_strand_id
1 'polypeptide(L)'
;MKQRFFLIFCFSLLLVNAQGGEDDLYLYDDFKVVSQDNIFKTDGYYNWGSSIIKERDGKYHLFYSRWKKEYSFFGWLTHSEIAHATAKSPLGPWKYKETVLKGRGKGHWDAITAHNPKIKYFEGKYYLYYIGTNMGDGDYTEKDLVEIAHTGYTHPNWKILRPNQRTGVAVANSLNGPWTRTDTPLVEPSAAITTLT
;
A
#
# COMPACT_ATOMS: atom_id res chain seq x y z
N MET A 1 -56.91 -14.54 5.54
CA MET A 1 -56.74 -13.06 5.56
C MET A 1 -56.25 -12.54 6.90
N LYS A 2 -56.90 -12.88 8.03
CA LYS A 2 -56.53 -12.41 9.38
C LYS A 2 -55.08 -12.73 9.82
N GLN A 3 -54.57 -13.93 9.53
CA GLN A 3 -53.18 -14.31 9.88
C GLN A 3 -52.10 -13.52 9.12
N ARG A 4 -52.35 -13.13 7.86
CA ARG A 4 -51.40 -12.32 7.08
C ARG A 4 -51.30 -10.88 7.60
N PHE A 5 -52.41 -10.30 8.04
CA PHE A 5 -52.42 -8.98 8.68
C PHE A 5 -51.70 -8.99 10.04
N PHE A 6 -51.86 -10.06 10.83
CA PHE A 6 -51.16 -10.21 12.11
C PHE A 6 -49.63 -10.31 11.92
N LEU A 7 -49.17 -11.10 10.95
CA LEU A 7 -47.74 -11.20 10.60
C LEU A 7 -47.14 -9.88 10.12
N ILE A 8 -47.86 -9.14 9.27
CA ILE A 8 -47.41 -7.81 8.80
C ILE A 8 -47.31 -6.83 9.97
N PHE A 9 -48.29 -6.84 10.88
CA PHE A 9 -48.32 -5.99 12.06
C PHE A 9 -47.18 -6.30 13.05
N CYS A 10 -46.90 -7.58 13.31
CA CYS A 10 -45.74 -7.99 14.10
C CYS A 10 -44.41 -7.61 13.45
N PHE A 11 -44.28 -7.70 12.12
CA PHE A 11 -43.07 -7.30 11.40
C PHE A 11 -42.84 -5.79 11.46
N SER A 12 -43.90 -4.99 11.37
CA SER A 12 -43.82 -3.53 11.52
C SER A 12 -43.45 -3.08 12.95
N LEU A 13 -43.89 -3.79 14.00
CA LEU A 13 -43.52 -3.50 15.39
C LEU A 13 -42.04 -3.79 15.69
N LEU A 14 -41.45 -4.77 14.99
CA LEU A 14 -40.01 -5.07 15.07
C LEU A 14 -39.16 -4.03 14.36
N LEU A 15 -39.64 -3.43 13.27
CA LEU A 15 -38.94 -2.39 12.52
C LEU A 15 -38.89 -1.04 13.26
N VAL A 16 -39.92 -0.70 14.04
CA VAL A 16 -39.97 0.56 14.81
C VAL A 16 -38.96 0.57 15.96
N ASN A 17 -38.63 -0.58 16.54
CA ASN A 17 -37.63 -0.69 17.62
C ASN A 17 -36.18 -0.83 17.10
N ALA A 18 -35.98 -0.99 15.80
CA ALA A 18 -34.64 -1.21 15.22
C ALA A 18 -33.87 0.08 14.92
N GLN A 19 -34.50 1.26 15.05
CA GLN A 19 -33.92 2.55 14.64
C GLN A 19 -33.65 3.53 15.80
N GLY A 20 -33.73 3.09 17.07
CA GLY A 20 -33.77 4.00 18.22
C GLY A 20 -32.44 4.34 18.90
N GLY A 21 -31.31 3.76 18.50
CA GLY A 21 -30.01 4.06 19.08
C GLY A 21 -29.22 4.99 18.17
N GLU A 22 -29.10 6.27 18.52
CA GLU A 22 -28.01 7.09 17.98
C GLU A 22 -26.70 6.57 18.59
N ASP A 23 -25.68 6.37 17.75
CA ASP A 23 -24.34 5.99 18.17
C ASP A 23 -23.72 7.16 18.96
N ASP A 24 -23.41 6.94 20.24
CA ASP A 24 -22.78 7.91 21.13
C ASP A 24 -21.24 7.83 21.10
N LEU A 25 -20.68 7.23 20.04
CA LEU A 25 -19.23 7.15 19.84
C LEU A 25 -18.61 8.53 19.61
N TYR A 26 -18.06 9.08 20.68
CA TYR A 26 -17.24 10.27 20.67
C TYR A 26 -15.76 9.92 20.48
N LEU A 27 -15.31 9.83 19.22
CA LEU A 27 -13.91 9.54 18.88
C LEU A 27 -12.90 10.50 19.54
N TYR A 28 -13.34 11.70 19.93
CA TYR A 28 -12.48 12.67 20.61
C TYR A 28 -12.00 12.19 21.98
N ASP A 29 -12.80 11.40 22.70
CA ASP A 29 -12.46 10.86 24.02
C ASP A 29 -11.41 9.74 23.93
N ASP A 30 -11.27 9.13 22.76
CA ASP A 30 -10.32 8.04 22.49
C ASP A 30 -8.97 8.51 21.93
N PHE A 31 -8.81 9.80 21.60
CA PHE A 31 -7.53 10.32 21.12
C PHE A 31 -6.52 10.37 22.26
N LYS A 32 -5.44 9.61 22.09
CA LYS A 32 -4.30 9.60 23.02
C LYS A 32 -3.20 10.52 22.51
N VAL A 33 -2.41 11.05 23.44
CA VAL A 33 -1.20 11.80 23.10
C VAL A 33 -0.22 10.90 22.35
N VAL A 34 0.32 11.38 21.24
CA VAL A 34 1.33 10.69 20.43
C VAL A 34 2.69 10.79 21.13
N SER A 35 3.33 9.65 21.40
CA SER A 35 4.69 9.56 21.93
C SER A 35 5.73 9.30 20.83
N GLN A 36 7.02 9.37 21.16
CA GLN A 36 8.08 9.01 20.22
C GLN A 36 8.00 7.55 19.76
N ASP A 37 7.51 6.64 20.61
CA ASP A 37 7.31 5.23 20.24
C ASP A 37 6.28 5.07 19.12
N ASN A 38 5.38 6.04 18.95
CA ASN A 38 4.39 6.05 17.87
C ASN A 38 4.96 6.55 16.54
N ILE A 39 6.14 7.16 16.55
CA ILE A 39 6.75 7.76 15.37
C ILE A 39 7.79 6.79 14.81
N PHE A 40 7.48 6.19 13.67
CA PHE A 40 8.44 5.36 12.94
C PHE A 40 9.16 6.13 11.85
N LYS A 41 10.49 6.14 11.93
CA LYS A 41 11.39 6.78 10.95
C LYS A 41 12.52 5.81 10.61
N THR A 42 13.02 5.91 9.38
CA THR A 42 14.28 5.28 8.98
C THR A 42 15.22 6.36 8.49
N ASP A 43 16.37 6.49 9.16
CA ASP A 43 17.32 7.57 8.91
C ASP A 43 17.82 7.56 7.47
N GLY A 44 17.82 8.75 6.85
CA GLY A 44 18.19 8.90 5.43
C GLY A 44 17.09 8.52 4.44
N TYR A 45 15.90 8.11 4.89
CA TYR A 45 14.79 7.73 4.00
C TYR A 45 13.56 8.63 4.17
N TYR A 46 12.80 8.77 3.08
CA TYR A 46 11.37 9.06 3.14
C TYR A 46 10.61 7.76 3.38
N ASN A 47 9.54 7.82 4.17
CA ASN A 47 8.63 6.69 4.40
C ASN A 47 7.22 7.08 3.93
N TRP A 48 6.51 6.15 3.27
CA TRP A 48 5.18 6.40 2.72
C TRP A 48 4.35 5.10 2.67
N GLY A 49 3.02 5.24 2.63
CA GLY A 49 2.13 4.14 2.23
C GLY A 49 2.14 2.94 3.16
N SER A 50 2.05 3.18 4.47
CA SER A 50 2.04 2.14 5.50
C SER A 50 0.86 1.17 5.36
N SER A 51 1.15 -0.13 5.45
CA SER A 51 0.16 -1.20 5.54
C SER A 51 0.54 -2.18 6.65
N ILE A 52 -0.30 -2.24 7.69
CA ILE A 52 -0.09 -3.08 8.87
C ILE A 52 -0.93 -4.35 8.78
N ILE A 53 -0.37 -5.46 9.25
CA ILE A 53 -1.08 -6.73 9.50
C ILE A 53 -0.58 -7.36 10.79
N LYS A 54 -1.48 -8.05 11.50
CA LYS A 54 -1.17 -8.78 12.73
C LYS A 54 -1.01 -10.28 12.42
N GLU A 55 0.07 -10.88 12.88
CA GLU A 55 0.32 -12.32 12.82
C GLU A 55 -0.44 -13.04 13.95
N ARG A 56 -0.61 -14.37 13.82
CA ARG A 56 -1.37 -15.18 14.78
C ARG A 56 -0.76 -15.20 16.19
N ASP A 57 0.57 -15.05 16.28
CA ASP A 57 1.31 -14.96 17.55
C ASP A 57 1.17 -13.59 18.24
N GLY A 58 0.44 -12.66 17.63
CA GLY A 58 0.21 -11.32 18.14
C GLY A 58 1.21 -10.27 17.67
N LYS A 59 2.26 -10.65 16.93
CA LYS A 59 3.25 -9.72 16.37
C LYS A 59 2.64 -8.90 15.25
N TYR A 60 3.01 -7.63 15.17
CA TYR A 60 2.58 -6.74 14.08
C TYR A 60 3.68 -6.58 13.06
N HIS A 61 3.27 -6.55 11.79
CA HIS A 61 4.11 -6.41 10.61
C HIS A 61 3.64 -5.18 9.83
N LEU A 62 4.57 -4.25 9.59
CA LEU A 62 4.36 -3.03 8.81
C LEU A 62 5.12 -3.16 7.50
N PHE A 63 4.40 -3.13 6.38
CA PHE A 63 4.96 -2.97 5.05
C PHE A 63 4.79 -1.52 4.63
N TYR A 64 5.83 -0.90 4.13
CA TYR A 64 5.82 0.53 3.80
C TYR A 64 6.78 0.81 2.65
N SER A 65 6.48 1.83 1.87
CA SER A 65 7.41 2.35 0.89
C SER A 65 8.49 3.18 1.57
N ARG A 66 9.72 3.06 1.06
CA ARG A 66 10.78 4.00 1.37
C ARG A 66 11.70 4.22 0.18
N TRP A 67 12.31 5.39 0.13
CA TRP A 67 13.40 5.72 -0.79
C TRP A 67 14.35 6.67 -0.10
N LYS A 68 15.62 6.64 -0.48
CA LYS A 68 16.63 7.49 0.14
C LYS A 68 16.37 8.96 -0.20
N LYS A 69 16.64 9.83 0.77
CA LYS A 69 16.51 11.28 0.62
C LYS A 69 17.46 11.87 -0.42
N GLU A 70 18.57 11.18 -0.72
CA GLU A 70 19.52 11.60 -1.75
C GLU A 70 18.88 11.70 -3.14
N TYR A 71 17.84 10.91 -3.43
CA TYR A 71 17.10 10.94 -4.69
C TYR A 71 15.97 11.99 -4.73
N SER A 72 15.98 12.96 -3.82
CA SER A 72 14.91 13.93 -3.62
C SER A 72 13.55 13.31 -3.25
N PHE A 73 12.53 14.15 -3.05
CA PHE A 73 11.18 13.66 -2.80
C PHE A 73 10.61 12.88 -4.01
N PHE A 74 10.94 13.26 -5.25
CA PHE A 74 10.41 12.60 -6.45
C PHE A 74 11.00 11.20 -6.71
N GLY A 75 12.03 10.80 -5.97
CA GLY A 75 12.59 9.45 -5.99
C GLY A 75 11.60 8.33 -5.65
N TRP A 76 10.40 8.65 -5.16
CA TRP A 76 9.34 7.64 -4.98
C TRP A 76 8.98 6.91 -6.29
N LEU A 77 9.08 7.57 -7.45
CA LEU A 77 8.73 6.98 -8.74
C LEU A 77 9.84 6.09 -9.31
N THR A 78 11.10 6.35 -8.94
CA THR A 78 12.29 5.72 -9.55
C THR A 78 13.09 4.81 -8.63
N HIS A 79 13.10 5.09 -7.32
CA HIS A 79 13.96 4.40 -6.34
C HIS A 79 13.18 3.93 -5.10
N SER A 80 11.84 3.91 -5.14
CA SER A 80 11.07 3.34 -4.03
C SER A 80 11.24 1.83 -3.97
N GLU A 81 11.42 1.38 -2.73
CA GLU A 81 11.39 -0.02 -2.34
C GLU A 81 10.31 -0.23 -1.27
N ILE A 82 9.82 -1.45 -1.15
CA ILE A 82 8.94 -1.84 -0.05
C ILE A 82 9.78 -2.46 1.05
N ALA A 83 9.76 -1.82 2.22
CA ALA A 83 10.41 -2.30 3.43
C ALA A 83 9.39 -2.92 4.39
N HIS A 84 9.92 -3.70 5.32
CA HIS A 84 9.18 -4.42 6.34
C HIS A 84 9.76 -4.09 7.71
N ALA A 85 8.89 -3.74 8.65
CA ALA A 85 9.19 -3.49 10.04
C ALA A 85 8.25 -4.31 10.94
N THR A 86 8.63 -4.53 12.20
CA THR A 86 7.82 -5.28 13.16
C THR A 86 7.70 -4.59 14.51
N ALA A 87 6.61 -4.85 15.22
CA ALA A 87 6.33 -4.32 16.55
C ALA A 87 5.48 -5.31 17.36
N LYS A 88 5.44 -5.12 18.68
CA LYS A 88 4.52 -5.84 19.58
C LYS A 88 3.12 -5.20 19.67
N SER A 89 2.98 -3.98 19.15
CA SER A 89 1.76 -3.17 19.18
C SER A 89 1.56 -2.51 17.81
N PRO A 90 0.30 -2.27 17.37
CA PRO A 90 0.05 -1.59 16.09
C PRO A 90 0.50 -0.11 16.14
N LEU A 91 0.75 0.41 17.34
CA LEU A 91 1.21 1.77 17.57
C LEU A 91 2.75 1.87 17.64
N GLY A 92 3.49 0.78 17.37
CA GLY A 92 4.94 0.74 17.55
C GLY A 92 5.37 0.43 19.00
N PRO A 93 6.64 0.66 19.36
CA PRO A 93 7.71 1.13 18.48
C PRO A 93 8.04 0.11 17.38
N TRP A 94 8.10 0.61 16.15
CA TRP A 94 8.39 -0.20 14.97
C TRP A 94 9.90 -0.34 14.79
N LYS A 95 10.35 -1.56 14.49
CA LYS A 95 11.75 -1.87 14.18
C LYS A 95 11.85 -2.33 12.74
N TYR A 96 12.67 -1.63 11.96
CA TYR A 96 13.03 -2.08 10.62
C TYR A 96 13.56 -3.52 10.67
N LYS A 97 13.12 -4.33 9.71
CA LYS A 97 13.52 -5.72 9.58
C LYS A 97 14.30 -5.94 8.28
N GLU A 98 13.71 -5.59 7.14
CA GLU A 98 14.29 -5.89 5.82
C GLU A 98 13.68 -5.04 4.70
N THR A 99 14.34 -4.97 3.54
CA THR A 99 13.70 -4.58 2.28
C THR A 99 13.11 -5.83 1.63
N VAL A 100 11.82 -5.79 1.30
CA VAL A 100 11.05 -6.90 0.75
C VAL A 100 11.06 -6.88 -0.77
N LEU A 101 10.74 -5.75 -1.39
CA LEU A 101 10.65 -5.61 -2.85
C LEU A 101 11.40 -4.37 -3.33
N LYS A 102 12.11 -4.51 -4.44
CA LYS A 102 12.70 -3.41 -5.24
C LYS A 102 12.21 -3.51 -6.68
N GLY A 103 12.53 -2.53 -7.52
CA GLY A 103 12.39 -2.70 -8.97
C GLY A 103 13.08 -3.98 -9.44
N ARG A 104 12.45 -4.76 -10.32
CA ARG A 104 13.02 -6.03 -10.81
C ARG A 104 14.13 -5.85 -11.85
N GLY A 105 14.32 -4.63 -12.35
CA GLY A 105 15.21 -4.35 -13.47
C GLY A 105 14.54 -4.57 -14.82
N LYS A 106 15.30 -4.30 -15.89
CA LYS A 106 14.83 -4.31 -17.28
C LYS A 106 14.17 -5.66 -17.65
N GLY A 107 13.12 -5.60 -18.47
CA GLY A 107 12.35 -6.77 -18.91
C GLY A 107 11.15 -7.13 -18.02
N HIS A 108 10.92 -6.40 -16.93
CA HIS A 108 9.77 -6.61 -16.05
C HIS A 108 8.80 -5.42 -16.06
N TRP A 109 7.51 -5.68 -15.85
CA TRP A 109 6.49 -4.61 -15.82
C TRP A 109 6.69 -3.61 -14.65
N ASP A 110 7.33 -4.06 -13.59
CA ASP A 110 7.74 -3.34 -12.37
C ASP A 110 9.26 -3.24 -12.29
N ALA A 111 9.89 -2.96 -13.43
CA ALA A 111 11.33 -2.84 -13.58
C ALA A 111 11.96 -1.84 -12.61
N ILE A 112 11.31 -0.69 -12.41
CA ILE A 112 11.98 0.48 -11.83
C ILE A 112 11.72 0.61 -10.33
N THR A 113 10.49 0.41 -9.88
CA THR A 113 10.09 0.73 -8.50
C THR A 113 9.15 -0.33 -7.92
N ALA A 114 9.12 -0.41 -6.60
CA ALA A 114 8.06 -1.05 -5.84
C ALA A 114 7.55 -0.06 -4.80
N HIS A 115 6.28 0.35 -4.93
CA HIS A 115 5.71 1.44 -4.15
C HIS A 115 4.28 1.15 -3.67
N ASN A 116 3.78 1.92 -2.69
CA ASN A 116 2.44 1.85 -2.11
C ASN A 116 1.97 0.41 -1.78
N PRO A 117 2.63 -0.28 -0.82
CA PRO A 117 2.25 -1.63 -0.46
C PRO A 117 0.87 -1.71 0.19
N LYS A 118 0.15 -2.79 -0.08
CA LYS A 118 -1.02 -3.22 0.70
C LYS A 118 -0.92 -4.71 0.99
N ILE A 119 -0.82 -5.06 2.26
CA ILE A 119 -0.78 -6.46 2.70
C ILE A 119 -2.18 -6.96 3.10
N LYS A 120 -2.53 -8.16 2.65
CA LYS A 120 -3.74 -8.88 3.02
C LYS A 120 -3.47 -10.37 3.22
N TYR A 121 -4.32 -11.02 4.00
CA TYR A 121 -4.30 -12.47 4.20
C TYR A 121 -5.63 -13.05 3.71
N PHE A 122 -5.56 -14.06 2.85
CA PHE A 122 -6.71 -14.79 2.34
C PHE A 122 -6.32 -16.27 2.18
N GLU A 123 -7.18 -17.18 2.62
CA GLU A 123 -7.06 -18.63 2.34
C GLU A 123 -5.66 -19.23 2.59
N GLY A 124 -5.05 -18.91 3.73
CA GLY A 124 -3.76 -19.47 4.10
C GLY A 124 -2.53 -18.74 3.54
N LYS A 125 -2.71 -17.72 2.69
CA LYS A 125 -1.62 -16.99 2.04
C LYS A 125 -1.66 -15.49 2.30
N TYR A 126 -0.49 -14.88 2.19
CA TYR A 126 -0.29 -13.44 2.27
C TYR A 126 -0.10 -12.85 0.88
N TYR A 127 -0.79 -11.74 0.61
CA TYR A 127 -0.81 -11.04 -0.67
C TYR A 127 -0.36 -9.60 -0.43
N LEU A 128 0.85 -9.29 -0.90
CA LEU A 128 1.42 -7.95 -0.88
C LEU A 128 1.16 -7.31 -2.25
N TYR A 129 0.12 -6.51 -2.34
CA TYR A 129 -0.16 -5.69 -3.51
C TYR A 129 0.77 -4.49 -3.52
N TYR A 130 1.23 -4.08 -4.69
CA TYR A 130 2.10 -2.92 -4.84
C TYR A 130 1.97 -2.35 -6.25
N ILE A 131 2.44 -1.11 -6.41
CA ILE A 131 2.59 -0.49 -7.73
C ILE A 131 4.04 -0.55 -8.18
N GLY A 132 4.22 -0.76 -9.48
CA GLY A 132 5.51 -0.69 -10.17
C GLY A 132 5.37 0.08 -11.47
N THR A 133 6.50 0.44 -12.07
CA THR A 133 6.55 1.10 -13.38
C THR A 133 7.76 0.63 -14.19
N ASN A 134 7.75 0.99 -15.46
CA ASN A 134 8.78 0.70 -16.44
C ASN A 134 8.84 1.84 -17.49
N MET A 135 9.87 1.82 -18.33
CA MET A 135 10.07 2.78 -19.43
C MET A 135 9.34 2.40 -20.74
N GLY A 136 8.46 1.39 -20.71
CA GLY A 136 7.91 0.76 -21.92
C GLY A 136 9.04 0.13 -22.73
N ASP A 137 9.09 0.48 -24.01
CA ASP A 137 10.18 0.07 -24.93
C ASP A 137 11.44 0.93 -24.79
N GLY A 138 11.41 1.99 -23.96
CA GLY A 138 12.54 2.87 -23.73
C GLY A 138 13.62 2.24 -22.85
N ASP A 139 14.88 2.52 -23.17
CA ASP A 139 16.01 2.12 -22.32
C ASP A 139 16.31 3.18 -21.24
N TYR A 140 17.02 2.78 -20.18
CA TYR A 140 17.47 3.67 -19.12
C TYR A 140 18.73 3.17 -18.43
N THR A 141 19.44 4.11 -17.82
CA THR A 141 20.56 3.88 -16.90
C THR A 141 20.20 4.37 -15.50
N GLU A 142 21.00 3.97 -14.49
CA GLU A 142 20.86 4.51 -13.14
C GLU A 142 21.00 6.04 -13.12
N LYS A 143 21.91 6.59 -13.93
CA LYS A 143 22.09 8.03 -14.05
C LYS A 143 20.81 8.73 -14.52
N ASP A 144 20.12 8.15 -15.50
CA ASP A 144 18.84 8.68 -15.99
C ASP A 144 17.77 8.64 -14.89
N LEU A 145 17.68 7.53 -14.13
CA LEU A 145 16.73 7.41 -13.02
C LEU A 145 16.99 8.45 -11.93
N VAL A 146 18.26 8.72 -11.62
CA VAL A 146 18.66 9.77 -10.66
C VAL A 146 18.28 11.16 -11.20
N GLU A 147 18.56 11.45 -12.47
CA GLU A 147 18.17 12.73 -13.10
C GLU A 147 16.65 12.95 -13.09
N ILE A 148 15.88 11.90 -13.41
CA ILE A 148 14.41 11.91 -13.29
C ILE A 148 13.98 12.19 -11.84
N ALA A 149 14.63 11.54 -10.87
CA ALA A 149 14.33 11.70 -9.45
C ALA A 149 14.62 13.11 -8.93
N HIS A 150 15.60 13.82 -9.48
CA HIS A 150 15.89 15.20 -9.09
C HIS A 150 15.04 16.23 -9.83
N THR A 151 14.72 15.96 -11.10
CA THR A 151 13.95 16.88 -11.94
C THR A 151 12.45 16.80 -11.69
N GLY A 152 11.91 15.60 -11.45
CA GLY A 152 10.50 15.39 -11.16
C GLY A 152 9.58 15.63 -12.36
N TYR A 153 8.45 16.30 -12.13
CA TYR A 153 7.34 16.44 -13.09
C TYR A 153 7.72 17.03 -14.46
N THR A 154 8.78 17.84 -14.53
CA THR A 154 9.22 18.49 -15.77
C THR A 154 10.17 17.62 -16.60
N HIS A 155 10.63 16.48 -16.08
CA HIS A 155 11.51 15.58 -16.82
C HIS A 155 10.75 14.90 -17.98
N PRO A 156 11.32 14.81 -19.20
CA PRO A 156 10.63 14.21 -20.35
C PRO A 156 10.24 12.74 -20.15
N ASN A 157 10.99 11.98 -19.35
CA ASN A 157 10.63 10.60 -19.01
C ASN A 157 9.61 10.47 -17.86
N TRP A 158 9.29 11.54 -17.13
CA TRP A 158 8.27 11.50 -16.08
C TRP A 158 6.88 11.16 -16.65
N LYS A 159 6.56 11.76 -17.81
CA LYS A 159 5.34 11.46 -18.59
C LYS A 159 5.31 10.05 -19.21
N ILE A 160 6.39 9.28 -19.10
CA ILE A 160 6.43 7.86 -19.47
C ILE A 160 6.22 7.00 -18.23
N LEU A 161 7.04 7.22 -17.20
CA LEU A 161 7.00 6.45 -15.96
C LEU A 161 5.68 6.57 -15.20
N ARG A 162 5.10 7.77 -15.15
CA ARG A 162 3.87 8.01 -14.36
C ARG A 162 2.66 7.29 -14.97
N PRO A 163 2.39 7.38 -16.30
CA PRO A 163 1.35 6.57 -16.96
C PRO A 163 1.60 5.06 -16.98
N ASN A 164 2.87 4.61 -16.95
CA ASN A 164 3.21 3.19 -16.98
C ASN A 164 3.02 2.48 -15.64
N GLN A 165 2.55 3.17 -14.61
CA GLN A 165 2.29 2.52 -13.33
C GLN A 165 1.18 1.47 -13.45
N ARG A 166 1.45 0.31 -12.86
CA ARG A 166 0.54 -0.83 -12.79
C ARG A 166 0.51 -1.40 -11.39
N THR A 167 -0.53 -2.15 -11.05
CA THR A 167 -0.59 -2.87 -9.78
C THR A 167 -0.34 -4.34 -10.02
N GLY A 168 0.51 -4.94 -9.20
CA GLY A 168 0.72 -6.38 -9.15
C GLY A 168 0.66 -6.90 -7.72
N VAL A 169 0.95 -8.19 -7.57
CA VAL A 169 0.90 -8.86 -6.28
C VAL A 169 2.10 -9.78 -6.10
N ALA A 170 2.66 -9.76 -4.89
CA ALA A 170 3.63 -10.73 -4.42
C ALA A 170 2.96 -11.62 -3.37
N VAL A 171 3.10 -12.94 -3.50
CA VAL A 171 2.43 -13.93 -2.66
C VAL A 171 3.44 -14.69 -1.81
N ALA A 172 3.11 -14.92 -0.53
CA ALA A 172 3.95 -15.69 0.37
C ALA A 172 3.10 -16.54 1.33
N ASN A 173 3.68 -17.64 1.84
CA ASN A 173 3.07 -18.44 2.90
C ASN A 173 3.34 -17.88 4.31
N SER A 174 4.23 -16.87 4.42
CA SER A 174 4.58 -16.19 5.66
C SER A 174 4.79 -14.69 5.41
N LEU A 175 4.54 -13.86 6.42
CA LEU A 175 4.86 -12.43 6.40
C LEU A 175 6.37 -12.14 6.30
N ASN A 176 7.20 -13.17 6.46
CA ASN A 176 8.65 -13.10 6.31
C ASN A 176 9.12 -13.57 4.92
N GLY A 177 8.19 -13.83 3.99
CA GLY A 177 8.51 -14.38 2.67
C GLY A 177 8.87 -15.87 2.71
N PRO A 178 9.55 -16.40 1.67
CA PRO A 178 9.90 -15.67 0.44
C PRO A 178 8.64 -15.23 -0.33
N TRP A 179 8.77 -14.15 -1.11
CA TRP A 179 7.69 -13.57 -1.88
C TRP A 179 7.82 -13.93 -3.36
N THR A 180 6.79 -14.53 -3.94
CA THR A 180 6.69 -14.82 -5.37
C THR A 180 5.86 -13.74 -6.06
N ARG A 181 6.46 -13.00 -6.99
CA ARG A 181 5.78 -11.92 -7.74
C ARG A 181 5.14 -12.47 -9.01
N THR A 182 4.06 -11.86 -9.46
CA THR A 182 3.48 -12.17 -10.77
C THR A 182 4.33 -11.60 -11.91
N ASP A 183 4.45 -12.37 -13.00
CA ASP A 183 5.21 -11.94 -14.19
C ASP A 183 4.48 -10.89 -15.02
N THR A 184 3.16 -10.77 -14.85
CA THR A 184 2.34 -9.71 -15.44
C THR A 184 1.68 -8.86 -14.36
N PRO A 185 1.26 -7.62 -14.69
CA PRO A 185 0.38 -6.83 -13.85
C PRO A 185 -0.91 -7.57 -13.49
N LEU A 186 -1.46 -7.27 -12.33
CA LEU A 186 -2.79 -7.69 -11.91
C LEU A 186 -3.87 -6.70 -12.34
N VAL A 187 -3.57 -5.39 -12.26
CA VAL A 187 -4.48 -4.32 -12.67
C VAL A 187 -3.74 -3.34 -13.56
N GLU A 188 -4.37 -3.03 -14.69
CA GLU A 188 -3.89 -2.05 -15.64
C GLU A 188 -5.02 -1.19 -16.23
N PRO A 189 -4.73 0.05 -16.66
CA PRO A 189 -5.68 0.88 -17.38
C PRO A 189 -6.11 0.21 -18.69
N SER A 190 -7.40 0.28 -19.02
CA SER A 190 -7.94 -0.29 -20.27
C SER A 190 -7.55 0.51 -21.53
N ALA A 191 -7.10 1.76 -21.37
CA ALA A 191 -6.70 2.65 -22.44
C ALA A 191 -5.45 3.44 -22.06
N ALA A 192 -4.83 4.09 -23.04
CA ALA A 192 -3.69 4.97 -22.81
C ALA A 192 -4.05 6.07 -21.80
N ILE A 193 -3.23 6.23 -20.77
CA ILE A 193 -3.34 7.36 -19.85
C ILE A 193 -2.74 8.58 -20.55
N THR A 194 -3.57 9.60 -20.80
CA THR A 194 -3.12 10.91 -21.26
C THR A 194 -3.40 11.97 -20.20
N THR A 195 -2.54 12.98 -20.13
CA THR A 195 -2.79 14.16 -19.30
C THR A 195 -3.59 15.16 -20.14
N LEU A 196 -4.80 15.51 -19.69
CA LEU A 196 -5.54 16.63 -20.26
C LEU A 196 -4.90 17.91 -19.73
N THR A 197 -4.29 18.69 -20.62
CA THR A 197 -3.69 20.00 -20.33
C THR A 197 -4.55 21.11 -20.90
#